data_AF-A0A8I1TPF4-F1
#
_entry.id   AF-A0A8I1TPF4-F1
#
_cell.length_a   1.000
_cell.length_b   1.000
_cell.length_c   1.000
_cell.angle_alpha   90.00
_cell.angle_beta   90.00
_cell.angle_gamma   90.00
#
_symmetry.space_group_name_H-M   'P 1'
#
loop_
_entity.id
_entity.type
_entity.pdbx_description
1 polymer ?
#
loop_
_entity_poly.entity_id
_entity_poly.type
_entity_poly.pdbx_seq_one_letter_code
_entity_poly.pdbx_strand_id
1 'polypeptide(L)'
;MPAAVAVSALAGLVVGQSFGNARAQRGTARLGAMLDDAGRIDLATGRITDAAGHPRGIVDLDGTVRDRTGRRLGVYDDASATFRDAEDRVVGRVDARTGGIRR
;
A
#
# COMPACT_ATOMS: atom_id res chain seq x y z
N MET A 1 -14.49 49.97 -29.21
CA MET A 1 -13.02 50.00 -29.15
C MET A 1 -12.59 49.18 -27.94
N PRO A 2 -11.75 48.14 -28.10
CA PRO A 2 -11.49 47.11 -27.10
C PRO A 2 -10.35 47.51 -26.15
N ALA A 3 -10.34 47.00 -24.92
CA ALA A 3 -9.10 46.83 -24.16
C ALA A 3 -9.30 45.70 -23.14
N ALA A 4 -8.91 44.51 -23.56
CA ALA A 4 -8.55 43.42 -22.66
C ALA A 4 -7.29 43.80 -21.89
N VAL A 5 -7.31 43.64 -20.56
CA VAL A 5 -6.10 43.28 -19.81
C VAL A 5 -6.51 42.33 -18.69
N ALA A 6 -6.37 41.04 -18.99
CA ALA A 6 -6.32 39.98 -18.00
C ALA A 6 -4.85 39.74 -17.64
N VAL A 7 -4.48 39.88 -16.36
CA VAL A 7 -3.34 39.16 -15.77
C VAL A 7 -3.61 38.98 -14.27
N SER A 8 -4.40 37.96 -13.91
CA SER A 8 -4.40 37.43 -12.54
C SER A 8 -3.21 36.48 -12.43
N ALA A 9 -2.05 37.01 -12.03
CA ALA A 9 -0.85 36.21 -11.82
C ALA A 9 -0.90 35.49 -10.46
N LEU A 10 -0.64 34.18 -10.54
CA LEU A 10 -0.05 33.34 -9.50
C LEU A 10 -0.93 32.96 -8.30
N ALA A 11 -2.10 32.40 -8.57
CA ALA A 11 -2.70 31.43 -7.66
C ALA A 11 -2.02 30.06 -7.89
N GLY A 12 -1.52 29.47 -6.80
CA GLY A 12 -1.23 28.04 -6.76
C GLY A 12 0.24 27.67 -6.65
N LEU A 13 0.84 27.98 -5.50
CA LEU A 13 1.86 27.10 -4.93
C LEU A 13 1.17 25.75 -4.65
N VAL A 14 1.21 24.83 -5.62
CA VAL A 14 0.83 23.43 -5.40
C VAL A 14 2.01 22.77 -4.69
N VAL A 15 2.08 22.91 -3.36
CA VAL A 15 2.68 21.88 -2.52
C VAL A 15 1.66 20.73 -2.49
N GLY A 16 1.61 20.00 -3.59
CA GLY A 16 0.87 18.77 -3.75
C GLY A 16 1.81 17.59 -3.60
N GLN A 17 2.50 17.48 -2.47
CA GLN A 17 2.98 16.18 -2.02
C GLN A 17 1.71 15.40 -1.71
N SER A 18 1.33 14.60 -2.70
CA SER A 18 0.11 13.82 -2.77
C SER A 18 0.14 12.76 -1.67
N PHE A 19 -0.17 13.18 -0.44
CA PHE A 19 -0.65 12.29 0.61
C PHE A 19 -2.11 11.97 0.29
N GLY A 20 -2.32 11.20 -0.78
CA GLY A 20 -3.63 10.78 -1.24
C GLY A 20 -4.30 9.77 -0.30
N ASN A 21 -4.26 9.94 1.03
CA ASN A 21 -4.53 8.83 1.95
C ASN A 21 -5.37 9.25 3.17
N ALA A 22 -6.43 10.04 3.00
CA ALA A 22 -7.29 10.47 4.13
C ALA A 22 -8.70 9.84 4.18
N ARG A 23 -9.05 8.89 3.31
CA ARG A 23 -10.42 8.30 3.27
C ARG A 23 -10.53 6.78 3.33
N ALA A 24 -9.42 6.06 3.43
CA ALA A 24 -9.43 4.60 3.56
C ALA A 24 -9.01 4.12 4.96
N GLN A 25 -9.35 4.88 6.01
CA GLN A 25 -9.15 4.47 7.40
C GLN A 25 -10.47 3.89 7.94
N ARG A 26 -10.60 2.55 8.01
CA ARG A 26 -11.27 1.85 9.14
C ARG A 26 -11.18 0.33 9.02
N GLY A 27 -11.24 -0.25 7.82
CA GLY A 27 -10.98 -1.69 7.56
C GLY A 27 -9.65 -1.94 6.83
N THR A 28 -9.44 -1.19 5.76
CA THR A 28 -8.22 -1.09 4.93
C THR A 28 -6.97 -0.57 5.65
N ALA A 29 -7.12 -0.05 6.86
CA ALA A 29 -6.04 0.60 7.61
C ALA A 29 -5.01 -0.39 8.16
N ARG A 30 -5.40 -1.62 8.53
CA ARG A 30 -4.47 -2.53 9.22
C ARG A 30 -3.54 -3.25 8.27
N LEU A 31 -4.10 -3.86 7.21
CA LEU A 31 -3.29 -4.49 6.17
C LEU A 31 -2.54 -3.42 5.38
N GLY A 32 -3.20 -2.31 5.02
CA GLY A 32 -2.55 -1.18 4.36
C GLY A 32 -1.43 -0.53 5.18
N ALA A 33 -1.59 -0.32 6.48
CA ALA A 33 -0.52 0.23 7.34
C ALA A 33 0.61 -0.77 7.59
N MET A 34 0.28 -2.06 7.71
CA MET A 34 1.29 -3.12 7.80
C MET A 34 2.09 -3.23 6.49
N LEU A 35 1.44 -3.03 5.33
CA LEU A 35 2.10 -2.94 4.04
C LEU A 35 2.92 -1.65 3.87
N ASP A 36 2.46 -0.54 4.42
CA ASP A 36 3.19 0.75 4.42
C ASP A 36 4.51 0.62 5.22
N ASP A 37 4.44 -0.05 6.36
CA ASP A 37 5.58 -0.42 7.21
C ASP A 37 6.26 -1.73 6.73
N ALA A 38 5.80 -2.33 5.64
CA ALA A 38 6.43 -3.49 5.02
C ALA A 38 6.98 -3.11 3.66
N GLY A 39 8.27 -2.82 3.59
CA GLY A 39 8.92 -2.54 2.31
C GLY A 39 8.99 -3.75 1.37
N ARG A 40 9.00 -4.97 1.89
CA ARG A 40 9.23 -6.19 1.09
C ARG A 40 8.52 -7.42 1.65
N ILE A 41 8.03 -8.27 0.76
CA ILE A 41 7.73 -9.68 1.05
C ILE A 41 8.79 -10.59 0.43
N ASP A 42 9.27 -11.54 1.23
CA ASP A 42 10.04 -12.67 0.74
C ASP A 42 9.07 -13.76 0.26
N LEU A 43 8.91 -13.87 -1.05
CA LEU A 43 7.99 -14.84 -1.69
C LEU A 43 8.45 -16.29 -1.51
N ALA A 44 9.73 -16.51 -1.21
CA ALA A 44 10.28 -17.85 -0.98
C ALA A 44 9.86 -18.43 0.38
N THR A 45 9.73 -17.59 1.40
CA THR A 45 9.34 -17.99 2.77
C THR A 45 7.97 -17.43 3.20
N GLY A 46 7.34 -16.60 2.38
CA GLY A 46 6.13 -15.84 2.71
C GLY A 46 6.36 -14.73 3.73
N ARG A 47 7.60 -14.41 4.10
CA ARG A 47 7.88 -13.51 5.22
C ARG A 47 7.75 -12.05 4.80
N ILE A 48 6.92 -11.28 5.50
CA ILE A 48 6.77 -9.85 5.24
C ILE A 48 7.73 -9.08 6.16
N THR A 49 8.57 -8.23 5.58
CA THR A 49 9.60 -7.44 6.25
C THR A 49 9.50 -5.96 5.89
N ASP A 50 9.82 -5.12 6.86
CA ASP A 50 10.03 -3.69 6.64
C ASP A 50 11.27 -3.41 5.77
N ALA A 51 11.42 -2.20 5.26
CA ALA A 51 12.63 -1.71 4.60
C ALA A 51 13.90 -1.86 5.47
N ALA A 52 13.76 -1.81 6.80
CA ALA A 52 14.85 -2.09 7.73
C ALA A 52 15.11 -3.60 7.97
N GLY A 53 14.37 -4.51 7.32
CA GLY A 53 14.50 -5.95 7.46
C GLY A 53 13.77 -6.57 8.67
N HIS A 54 12.98 -5.78 9.39
CA HIS A 54 12.23 -6.28 10.54
C HIS A 54 10.99 -7.07 10.09
N PRO A 55 10.75 -8.29 10.61
CA PRO A 55 9.55 -9.05 10.28
C PRO A 55 8.30 -8.34 10.79
N ARG A 56 7.32 -8.14 9.91
CA ARG A 56 6.01 -7.56 10.22
C ARG A 56 4.90 -8.58 10.19
N GLY A 57 5.04 -9.62 9.39
CA GLY A 57 4.09 -10.72 9.35
C GLY A 57 4.55 -11.84 8.46
N ILE A 58 3.62 -12.75 8.21
CA ILE A 58 3.84 -13.89 7.32
C ILE A 58 2.65 -14.03 6.38
N VAL A 59 2.93 -14.53 5.20
CA VAL A 59 1.96 -15.03 4.24
C VAL A 59 2.07 -16.54 4.28
N ASP A 60 0.95 -17.18 4.59
CA ASP A 60 0.82 -18.62 4.57
C ASP A 60 0.85 -19.15 3.12
N LEU A 61 1.07 -20.44 2.94
CA LEU A 61 1.09 -21.09 1.62
C LEU A 61 -0.26 -20.96 0.90
N ASP A 62 -1.35 -20.90 1.66
CA ASP A 62 -2.70 -20.61 1.15
C ASP A 62 -2.91 -19.12 0.76
N GLY A 63 -1.85 -18.30 0.77
CA GLY A 63 -1.92 -16.86 0.54
C GLY A 63 -2.47 -16.07 1.72
N THR A 64 -2.79 -16.70 2.86
CA THR A 64 -3.35 -15.95 4.00
C THR A 64 -2.31 -15.04 4.65
N VAL A 65 -2.59 -13.74 4.72
CA VAL A 65 -1.68 -12.76 5.34
C VAL A 65 -2.01 -12.61 6.81
N ARG A 66 -1.02 -12.88 7.66
CA ARG A 66 -1.12 -12.77 9.12
C ARG A 66 -0.07 -11.80 9.65
N ASP A 67 -0.47 -10.99 10.63
CA ASP A 67 0.44 -10.15 11.40
C ASP A 67 1.30 -10.98 12.37
N ARG A 68 2.35 -10.39 12.96
CA ARG A 68 3.11 -10.98 14.08
C ARG A 68 2.25 -11.49 15.24
N THR A 69 1.09 -10.90 15.46
CA THR A 69 0.12 -11.33 16.49
C THR A 69 -0.68 -12.59 16.09
N GLY A 70 -0.43 -13.17 14.90
CA GLY A 70 -1.18 -14.30 14.35
C GLY A 70 -2.54 -13.93 13.77
N ARG A 71 -2.89 -12.64 13.81
CA ARG A 71 -4.18 -12.15 13.33
C ARG A 71 -4.19 -12.08 11.80
N ARG A 72 -5.20 -12.70 11.19
CA ARG A 72 -5.46 -12.57 9.75
C ARG A 72 -5.79 -11.11 9.42
N LEU A 73 -5.00 -10.54 8.53
CA LEU A 73 -5.18 -9.20 8.02
C LEU A 73 -5.80 -9.20 6.61
N GLY A 74 -5.59 -10.28 5.84
CA GLY A 74 -6.10 -10.41 4.48
C GLY A 74 -5.60 -11.65 3.77
N VAL A 75 -5.55 -11.56 2.44
CA VAL A 75 -5.08 -12.61 1.52
C VAL A 75 -4.16 -11.97 0.50
N TYR A 76 -3.07 -12.65 0.18
CA TYR A 76 -2.15 -12.36 -0.90
C TYR A 76 -2.51 -13.27 -2.07
N ASP A 77 -2.84 -12.64 -3.19
CA ASP A 77 -3.08 -13.30 -4.47
C ASP A 77 -1.75 -13.32 -5.24
N ASP A 78 -1.13 -14.49 -5.36
CA ASP A 78 0.17 -14.63 -6.06
C ASP A 78 0.02 -14.44 -7.57
N ALA A 79 -1.11 -14.88 -8.13
CA ALA A 79 -1.43 -14.76 -9.56
C ALA A 79 -1.42 -13.30 -10.04
N SER A 80 -2.00 -12.39 -9.25
CA SER A 80 -2.03 -10.95 -9.54
C SER A 80 -0.91 -10.17 -8.84
N ALA A 81 -0.18 -10.84 -7.95
CA ALA A 81 0.74 -10.28 -6.96
C ALA A 81 0.10 -9.11 -6.20
N THR A 82 -1.09 -9.31 -5.63
CA THR A 82 -1.85 -8.27 -4.92
C THR A 82 -2.27 -8.68 -3.53
N PHE A 83 -2.23 -7.75 -2.58
CA PHE A 83 -2.80 -7.92 -1.26
C PHE A 83 -4.24 -7.45 -1.27
N ARG A 84 -5.13 -8.34 -0.84
CA ARG A 84 -6.56 -8.09 -0.65
C ARG A 84 -6.90 -8.17 0.82
N ASP A 85 -7.78 -7.28 1.27
CA ASP A 85 -8.29 -7.32 2.64
C ASP A 85 -9.40 -8.38 2.80
N ALA A 86 -10.01 -8.44 3.98
CA ALA A 86 -11.11 -9.36 4.25
C ALA A 86 -12.36 -9.10 3.38
N GLU A 87 -12.54 -7.88 2.88
CA GLU A 87 -13.57 -7.46 1.92
C GLU A 87 -13.19 -7.68 0.44
N ASP A 88 -12.11 -8.44 0.16
CA ASP A 88 -11.53 -8.68 -1.17
C ASP A 88 -11.05 -7.41 -1.89
N ARG A 89 -10.91 -6.27 -1.19
CA ARG A 89 -10.41 -5.04 -1.81
C ARG A 89 -8.88 -5.08 -1.89
N VAL A 90 -8.34 -4.79 -3.07
CA VAL A 90 -6.90 -4.62 -3.26
C VAL A 90 -6.41 -3.42 -2.43
N VAL A 91 -5.52 -3.68 -1.48
CA VAL A 91 -4.91 -2.65 -0.62
C VAL A 91 -3.49 -2.29 -1.03
N GLY A 92 -2.85 -3.15 -1.83
CA GLY A 92 -1.48 -2.98 -2.30
C GLY A 92 -1.11 -4.06 -3.30
N ARG A 93 -0.07 -3.78 -4.08
CA ARG A 93 0.52 -4.71 -5.04
C ARG A 93 1.93 -5.07 -4.58
N VAL A 94 2.37 -6.27 -4.88
CA VAL A 94 3.77 -6.66 -4.76
C VAL A 94 4.36 -6.88 -6.12
N ASP A 95 5.59 -6.44 -6.26
CA ASP A 95 6.41 -6.77 -7.39
C ASP A 95 6.94 -8.20 -7.19
N ALA A 96 6.37 -9.15 -7.92
CA ALA A 96 6.73 -10.57 -7.79
C ALA A 96 8.20 -10.87 -8.15
N ARG A 97 8.90 -9.98 -8.86
CA ARG A 97 10.32 -10.16 -9.19
C ARG A 97 11.24 -9.73 -8.05
N THR A 98 10.88 -8.67 -7.34
CA THR A 98 11.75 -8.05 -6.32
C THR A 98 11.24 -8.22 -4.90
N GLY A 99 10.00 -8.72 -4.74
CA GLY A 99 9.28 -8.76 -3.47
C GLY A 99 8.86 -7.38 -2.97
N GLY A 100 9.07 -6.31 -3.75
CA GLY A 100 8.83 -4.94 -3.30
C GLY A 100 7.33 -4.63 -3.23
N ILE A 101 6.87 -4.07 -2.11
CA ILE A 101 5.46 -3.68 -1.95
C ILE A 101 5.26 -2.28 -2.56
N ARG A 102 4.28 -2.15 -3.45
CA ARG A 102 3.87 -0.90 -4.10
C ARG A 102 2.39 -0.65 -3.85
N ARG A 103 2.08 0.55 -3.36
CA ARG A 103 0.72 0.99 -3.05
C ARG A 103 0.27 2.08 -4.01
#